data_AF-A0A1V4AW95-F1
#
_entry.id   AF-A0A1V4AW95-F1
#
_cell.length_a   1.000
_cell.length_b   1.000
_cell.length_c   1.000
_cell.angle_alpha   90.00
_cell.angle_beta   90.00
_cell.angle_gamma   90.00
#
_symmetry.space_group_name_H-M   'P 1'
#
loop_
_entity.id
_entity.type
_entity.pdbx_description
1 polymer ?
#
loop_
_entity_poly.entity_id
_entity_poly.type
_entity_poly.pdbx_seq_one_letter_code
_entity_poly.pdbx_strand_id
1 'polypeptide(L)' 'MCMALTSSLTGRCAKREVALTGEITLTGNGLLVGGVKEEVLATIRAGIKKTTLSLKEQG' A
#
# COMPACT_ATOMS: atom_id res chain seq x y z
N MET A 1 2.94 4.90 -6.31
CA MET A 1 2.86 6.26 -6.90
C MET A 1 1.58 7.01 -6.54
N CYS A 2 0.39 6.40 -6.65
CA CYS A 2 -0.89 7.08 -6.42
C CYS A 2 -0.96 7.89 -5.11
N MET A 3 -0.50 7.35 -3.98
CA MET A 3 -0.51 8.09 -2.70
C MET A 3 0.31 9.38 -2.73
N ALA A 4 1.47 9.41 -3.39
CA ALA A 4 2.31 10.60 -3.50
C ALA A 4 1.63 11.67 -4.38
N LEU A 5 1.02 11.24 -5.49
CA LEU A 5 0.25 12.14 -6.36
C LEU A 5 -0.96 12.72 -5.63
N THR A 6 -1.75 11.89 -4.95
CA THR A 6 -2.90 12.33 -4.16
C THR A 6 -2.46 13.26 -3.02
N SER A 7 -1.34 12.96 -2.35
CA SER A 7 -0.77 13.81 -1.29
C SER A 7 -0.40 15.20 -1.84
N SER A 8 0.32 15.26 -2.96
CA SER A 8 0.70 16.52 -3.62
C SER A 8 -0.52 17.31 -4.11
N LEU A 9 -1.54 16.63 -4.63
CA LEU A 9 -2.76 17.28 -5.13
C LEU A 9 -3.69 17.79 -4.03
N THR A 10 -3.74 17.10 -2.89
CA THR A 10 -4.66 17.45 -1.78
C THR A 10 -3.99 18.25 -0.66
N GLY A 11 -2.66 18.42 -0.71
CA GLY A 11 -1.87 19.04 0.36
C GLY A 11 -1.83 18.24 1.67
N ARG A 12 -2.37 17.02 1.70
CA ARG A 12 -2.36 16.16 2.89
C ARG A 12 -1.07 15.36 2.94
N CYS A 13 -0.28 15.52 4.00
CA CYS A 13 0.96 14.76 4.18
C CYS A 13 0.68 13.24 4.23
N ALA A 14 1.38 12.48 3.38
CA ALA A 14 1.40 11.03 3.48
C ALA A 14 2.03 10.61 4.82
N LYS A 15 1.38 9.67 5.53
CA LYS A 15 1.88 9.18 6.83
C LYS A 15 3.14 8.35 6.61
N ARG A 16 4.28 8.82 7.12
CA ARG A 16 5.59 8.16 6.99
C ARG A 16 5.67 6.78 7.65
N GLU A 17 4.74 6.50 8.56
CA GLU A 17 4.61 5.22 9.29
C GLU A 17 3.78 4.18 8.53
N VAL A 18 3.25 4.52 7.36
CA VAL A 18 2.42 3.63 6.54
C VAL A 18 3.16 3.26 5.26
N ALA A 19 3.50 1.99 5.10
CA ALA A 19 3.88 1.44 3.81
C ALA A 19 2.61 1.05 3.05
N LEU A 20 2.50 1.54 1.81
CA LEU A 20 1.48 1.12 0.89
C LEU A 20 2.13 0.27 -0.19
N THR A 21 1.68 -0.96 -0.33
CA THR A 21 2.13 -1.86 -1.38
C THR A 21 0.92 -2.55 -1.99
N GLY A 22 0.95 -2.71 -3.31
CA GLY A 22 -0.22 -3.04 -4.11
C GLY A 22 -0.17 -2.38 -5.48
N GLU A 23 -0.57 -3.13 -6.49
CA GLU A 23 -0.88 -2.58 -7.81
C GLU A 23 -2.33 -2.10 -7.81
N ILE A 24 -2.60 -0.93 -8.38
CA ILE A 24 -3.94 -0.35 -8.44
C ILE A 24 -4.37 -0.23 -9.90
N THR A 25 -5.54 -0.78 -10.24
CA THR A 25 -6.14 -0.59 -11.55
C THR A 25 -6.60 0.86 -11.72
N LEU A 26 -6.69 1.35 -12.95
CA LEU A 26 -7.22 2.69 -13.26
C LEU A 26 -8.62 2.93 -12.67
N THR A 27 -9.41 1.88 -12.50
CA THR A 27 -10.74 1.88 -11.86
C THR A 27 -10.69 2.00 -10.33
N GLY A 28 -9.51 2.06 -9.72
CA GLY A 28 -9.32 2.18 -8.27
C GLY A 28 -9.32 0.85 -7.50
N ASN A 29 -9.33 -0.29 -8.18
CA ASN A 29 -9.27 -1.61 -7.53
C ASN A 29 -7.81 -1.98 -7.21
N GLY A 30 -7.57 -2.44 -5.98
CA GLY A 30 -6.30 -3.08 -5.63
C GLY A 30 -6.23 -4.48 -6.25
N LEU A 31 -5.14 -4.77 -6.96
CA LEU A 31 -4.83 -6.11 -7.45
C LEU A 31 -4.23 -6.95 -6.33
N LEU A 32 -4.54 -8.25 -6.36
CA LEU A 32 -3.97 -9.24 -5.47
C LEU A 32 -2.49 -9.41 -5.83
N VAL A 33 -1.61 -9.01 -4.93
CA VAL A 33 -0.17 -9.25 -5.06
C VAL A 33 0.13 -10.60 -4.42
N GLY A 34 0.70 -11.53 -5.19
CA GLY A 34 1.23 -12.77 -4.64
C GLY A 34 2.47 -12.49 -3.80
N GLY A 35 2.62 -13.17 -2.66
CA GLY A 35 3.78 -12.96 -1.76
C GLY A 35 3.50 -12.10 -0.52
N VAL A 36 2.28 -12.19 0.04
CA VAL A 36 1.89 -11.53 1.30
C VAL A 36 2.93 -11.71 2.42
N LYS A 37 3.55 -12.89 2.51
CA LYS A 37 4.56 -13.20 3.52
C LYS A 37 5.85 -12.40 3.31
N GLU A 38 6.34 -12.32 2.08
CA GLU A 38 7.53 -11.52 1.75
C GLU A 38 7.30 -10.03 1.99
N GLU A 39 6.10 -9.53 1.68
CA GLU A 39 5.74 -8.13 1.82
C GLU A 39 5.63 -7.69 3.29
N VAL A 40 5.02 -8.53 4.12
CA VAL A 40 4.97 -8.34 5.57
C VAL A 40 6.39 -8.41 6.16
N LEU A 41 7.21 -9.37 5.72
CA LEU A 41 8.60 -9.49 6.18
C LEU A 41 9.44 -8.26 5.78
N ALA A 42 9.26 -7.74 4.57
CA ALA A 42 9.91 -6.52 4.10
C ALA A 42 9.48 -5.29 4.92
N THR A 43 8.19 -5.20 5.27
CA THR A 43 7.65 -4.13 6.13
C THR A 43 8.26 -4.17 7.52
N ILE A 44 8.33 -5.35 8.13
CA ILE A 44 8.92 -5.55 9.45
C ILE A 44 10.41 -5.19 9.42
N ARG A 45 11.14 -5.62 8.39
CA ARG A 45 12.56 -5.27 8.18
C ARG A 45 12.78 -3.77 7.96
N ALA A 46 11.84 -3.10 7.29
CA ALA A 46 11.88 -1.66 7.08
C ALA A 46 11.46 -0.84 8.32
N GLY A 47 11.07 -1.48 9.42
CA GLY A 47 10.65 -0.81 10.66
C GLY A 47 9.33 -0.07 10.54
N ILE A 48 8.49 -0.43 9.57
CA ILE A 48 7.24 0.27 9.28
C ILE A 48 6.12 -0.33 10.15
N LYS A 49 5.47 0.51 10.97
CA LYS A 49 4.47 0.05 11.95
C LYS A 49 3.14 -0.38 11.33
N LYS A 50 2.78 0.15 10.16
CA LYS A 50 1.53 -0.18 9.47
C LYS A 50 1.80 -0.42 7.99
N THR A 51 1.40 -1.59 7.51
CA THR A 51 1.33 -1.87 6.07
C THR A 51 -0.12 -2.01 5.66
N THR A 52 -0.49 -1.40 4.54
CA THR A 52 -1.76 -1.65 3.88
C THR A 52 -1.55 -2.78 2.89
N LEU A 53 -1.96 -3.99 3.27
CA LEU A 53 -1.98 -5.17 2.42
C LEU A 53 -3.36 -5.27 1.77
N SER A 54 -3.42 -5.38 0.44
CA SER A 54 -4.68 -5.56 -0.28
C SER A 54 -5.16 -7.01 -0.17
N LEU A 55 -5.80 -7.36 0.95
CA LEU A 55 -6.57 -8.61 1.10
C LEU A 55 -7.98 -8.36 0.55
N LYS A 56 -8.15 -8.47 -0.77
CA LYS A 56 -9.49 -8.60 -1.33
C LYS A 56 -9.76 -10.06 -1.61
N GLU A 57 -10.30 -10.76 -0.61
CA GLU A 57 -11.10 -11.96 -0.88
C GLU A 57 -12.20 -11.53 -1.86
N GLN A 58 -12.10 -11.95 -3.12
CA GLN A 58 -13.23 -11.88 -4.03
C GLN A 58 -14.20 -12.99 -3.62
N GLY A 59 -15.10 -12.65 -2.69
CA GLY A 59 -16.40 -13.30 -2.55
C GLY A 59 -17.42 -12.53 -3.36
#